data_AF-A0A3D8I362-F1
#
_entry.id   AF-A0A3D8I362-F1
#
_cell.length_a   1.000
_cell.length_b   1.000
_cell.length_c   1.000
_cell.angle_alpha   90.00
_cell.angle_beta   90.00
_cell.angle_gamma   90.00
#
_symmetry.space_group_name_H-M   'P 1'
#
loop_
_entity.id
_entity.type
_entity.pdbx_description
1 polymer ?
#
loop_
_entity_poly.entity_id
_entity_poly.type
_entity_poly.pdbx_seq_one_letter_code
_entity_poly.pdbx_strand_id
1 'polypeptide(L)'
;MSKAKYKILSFSTTMRNPKRIVDFLKTLLPYEHRILTHELIMQIITNLITNKIYVPNYAKSHFNDIVDSDEPFSGAQAQEIIENSPQKHKEAGFEKGWDSRFDTFYKLSMEFGFCFYAMNEPLLISNTGHLLINALNENPSNARIPTMKVVKQKLQIFF
;
A
#
# COMPACT_ATOMS: atom_id res chain seq x y z
N MET A 1 40.51 5.84 9.09
CA MET A 1 39.11 5.54 9.52
C MET A 1 38.18 5.88 8.37
N SER A 2 37.31 4.96 7.93
CA SER A 2 36.35 5.25 6.87
C SER A 2 35.25 6.17 7.41
N LYS A 3 34.84 7.18 6.63
CA LYS A 3 33.70 8.05 6.99
C LYS A 3 32.42 7.21 7.06
N ALA A 4 31.66 7.34 8.13
CA ALA A 4 30.33 6.77 8.23
C ALA A 4 29.47 7.28 7.06
N LYS A 5 29.10 6.38 6.14
CA LYS A 5 28.17 6.69 5.05
C LYS A 5 26.76 6.53 5.62
N TYR A 6 26.14 7.62 6.01
CA TYR A 6 24.73 7.62 6.39
C TYR A 6 23.89 7.39 5.12
N LYS A 7 22.98 6.42 5.16
CA LYS A 7 22.00 6.23 4.10
C LYS A 7 21.07 7.45 4.16
N ILE A 8 20.99 8.20 3.06
CA ILE A 8 20.08 9.35 2.97
C ILE A 8 18.66 8.82 3.21
N LEU A 9 17.88 9.53 4.04
CA LEU A 9 16.46 9.29 4.18
C LEU A 9 15.80 9.66 2.84
N SER A 10 15.57 8.66 2.00
CA SER A 10 15.00 8.82 0.68
C SER A 10 13.54 8.45 0.72
N PHE A 11 12.67 9.37 0.32
CA PHE A 11 11.28 9.02 0.04
C PHE A 11 11.23 8.05 -1.14
N SER A 12 10.45 6.98 -1.00
CA SER A 12 10.32 5.92 -2.00
C SER A 12 9.81 6.46 -3.34
N THR A 13 10.41 6.01 -4.44
CA THR A 13 9.93 6.34 -5.80
C THR A 13 8.64 5.62 -6.19
N THR A 14 8.23 4.59 -5.44
CA THR A 14 7.06 3.77 -5.78
C THR A 14 5.75 4.57 -5.68
N MET A 15 5.69 5.54 -4.76
CA MET A 15 4.47 6.27 -4.41
C MET A 15 4.69 7.78 -4.50
N ARG A 16 4.81 8.29 -5.73
CA ARG A 16 4.98 9.73 -6.01
C ARG A 16 3.69 10.54 -5.82
N ASN A 17 2.54 9.88 -5.93
CA ASN A 17 1.23 10.47 -5.65
C ASN A 17 0.72 9.91 -4.31
N PRO A 18 0.63 10.72 -3.25
CA PRO A 18 0.23 10.27 -1.92
C PRO A 18 -1.23 9.78 -1.88
N LYS A 19 -2.11 10.24 -2.79
CA LYS A 19 -3.50 9.75 -2.88
C LYS A 19 -3.55 8.24 -3.09
N ARG A 20 -2.58 7.69 -3.84
CA ARG A 20 -2.49 6.25 -4.09
C ARG A 20 -2.28 5.44 -2.82
N ILE A 21 -1.68 6.00 -1.77
CA ILE A 21 -1.45 5.26 -0.50
C ILE A 21 -2.78 4.72 0.00
N VAL A 22 -3.83 5.52 -0.09
CA VAL A 22 -5.17 5.12 0.36
C VAL A 22 -5.76 4.05 -0.54
N ASP A 23 -5.57 4.14 -1.85
CA ASP A 23 -6.05 3.13 -2.80
C ASP A 23 -5.39 1.76 -2.53
N PHE A 24 -4.07 1.74 -2.28
CA PHE A 24 -3.36 0.52 -1.90
C PHE A 24 -3.83 -0.01 -0.53
N LEU A 25 -3.94 0.84 0.48
CA LEU A 25 -4.42 0.42 1.82
C LEU A 25 -5.84 -0.15 1.77
N LYS A 26 -6.74 0.42 0.96
CA LYS A 26 -8.10 -0.11 0.76
C LYS A 26 -8.09 -1.55 0.25
N THR A 27 -7.13 -1.92 -0.61
CA THR A 27 -7.04 -3.30 -1.10
C THR A 27 -6.62 -4.31 -0.04
N LEU A 28 -6.06 -3.85 1.09
CA LEU A 28 -5.69 -4.71 2.21
C LEU A 28 -6.86 -5.01 3.16
N LEU A 29 -7.90 -4.18 3.20
CA LEU A 29 -9.03 -4.30 4.14
C LEU A 29 -9.66 -5.71 4.19
N PRO A 30 -9.92 -6.39 3.05
CA PRO A 30 -10.53 -7.73 3.08
C PRO A 30 -9.63 -8.82 3.68
N TYR A 31 -8.34 -8.54 3.83
CA TYR A 31 -7.30 -9.48 4.24
C TYR A 31 -6.73 -9.17 5.61
N GLU A 32 -7.26 -8.17 6.31
CA GLU A 32 -6.83 -7.81 7.67
C GLU A 32 -6.99 -9.00 8.62
N HIS A 33 -6.01 -9.16 9.52
CA HIS A 33 -5.83 -10.27 10.46
C HIS A 33 -5.52 -11.64 9.84
N ARG A 34 -5.47 -11.76 8.51
CA ARG A 34 -5.03 -13.02 7.87
C ARG A 34 -3.51 -13.14 7.91
N ILE A 35 -3.02 -14.37 8.03
CA ILE A 35 -1.58 -14.68 8.01
C ILE A 35 -1.04 -14.43 6.61
N LEU A 36 0.01 -13.62 6.51
CA LEU A 36 0.65 -13.30 5.24
C LEU A 36 1.44 -14.50 4.72
N THR A 37 0.87 -15.16 3.71
CA THR A 37 1.50 -16.24 2.93
C THR A 37 1.68 -15.81 1.47
N HIS A 38 2.46 -16.58 0.70
CA HIS A 38 2.58 -16.38 -0.74
C HIS A 38 1.21 -16.35 -1.43
N GLU A 39 0.32 -17.28 -1.08
CA GLU A 39 -1.04 -17.35 -1.62
C GLU A 39 -1.86 -16.09 -1.33
N LEU A 40 -1.78 -15.58 -0.09
CA LEU A 40 -2.47 -14.34 0.28
C LEU A 40 -1.90 -13.15 -0.50
N ILE A 41 -0.58 -13.07 -0.65
CA ILE A 41 0.06 -12.04 -1.45
C ILE A 41 -0.44 -12.09 -2.89
N MET A 42 -0.49 -13.28 -3.50
CA MET A 42 -0.98 -13.44 -4.86
C MET A 42 -2.44 -13.00 -5.00
N GLN A 43 -3.30 -13.30 -4.01
CA GLN A 43 -4.68 -12.77 -3.99
C GLN A 43 -4.72 -11.24 -3.96
N ILE A 44 -3.88 -10.61 -3.13
CA ILE A 44 -3.78 -9.14 -3.05
C ILE A 44 -3.27 -8.56 -4.38
N ILE A 45 -2.26 -9.18 -5.00
CA ILE A 45 -1.72 -8.74 -6.29
C ILE A 45 -2.77 -8.86 -7.39
N THR A 46 -3.52 -9.96 -7.44
CA THR A 46 -4.64 -10.11 -8.38
C THR A 46 -5.67 -9.01 -8.16
N ASN A 47 -6.04 -8.71 -6.91
CA ASN A 47 -6.98 -7.63 -6.59
C ASN A 47 -6.46 -6.24 -7.02
N LEU A 48 -5.17 -5.98 -6.85
CA LEU A 48 -4.52 -4.73 -7.29
C LEU A 48 -4.56 -4.56 -8.81
N ILE A 49 -4.34 -5.66 -9.56
CA ILE A 49 -4.36 -5.64 -11.02
C ILE A 49 -5.79 -5.53 -11.52
N THR A 50 -6.71 -6.37 -11.03
CA THR A 50 -8.15 -6.36 -11.36
C THR A 50 -8.74 -4.96 -11.28
N ASN A 51 -8.47 -4.22 -10.20
CA ASN A 51 -8.99 -2.88 -9.98
C ASN A 51 -8.11 -1.76 -10.57
N LYS A 52 -7.11 -2.10 -11.39
CA LYS A 52 -6.17 -1.16 -12.04
C LYS A 52 -5.41 -0.24 -11.08
N ILE A 53 -5.30 -0.60 -9.80
CA ILE A 53 -4.46 0.12 -8.83
C ILE A 53 -2.99 0.01 -9.23
N TYR A 54 -2.62 -1.13 -9.81
CA TYR A 54 -1.35 -1.36 -10.48
C TYR A 54 -1.57 -1.95 -11.87
N VAL A 55 -1.00 -1.31 -12.89
CA VAL A 55 -1.09 -1.74 -14.29
C VAL A 55 0.31 -2.06 -14.82
N PRO A 56 0.67 -3.35 -14.99
CA PRO A 56 1.92 -3.76 -15.62
C PRO A 56 2.02 -3.32 -17.08
N ASN A 57 3.25 -3.27 -17.62
CA ASN A 57 3.46 -2.90 -19.03
C ASN A 57 2.76 -3.84 -20.02
N TYR A 58 2.70 -5.14 -19.70
CA TYR A 58 1.98 -6.11 -20.51
C TYR A 58 0.50 -5.76 -20.66
N ALA A 59 -0.15 -5.33 -19.58
CA ALA A 59 -1.55 -4.90 -19.63
C ALA A 59 -1.75 -3.68 -20.54
N LYS A 60 -0.79 -2.74 -20.53
CA LYS A 60 -0.82 -1.56 -21.41
C LYS A 60 -0.65 -1.92 -22.89
N SER A 61 0.11 -2.96 -23.22
CA SER A 61 0.32 -3.34 -24.62
C SER A 61 -0.76 -4.28 -25.17
N HIS A 62 -1.34 -5.15 -24.33
CA HIS A 62 -2.28 -6.19 -24.78
C HIS A 62 -3.75 -5.90 -24.43
N PHE A 63 -4.01 -5.04 -23.45
CA PHE A 63 -5.36 -4.71 -22.97
C PHE A 63 -5.59 -3.20 -22.91
N ASN A 64 -5.01 -2.43 -23.84
CA ASN A 64 -5.05 -0.97 -23.78
C ASN A 64 -6.48 -0.41 -23.72
N ASP A 65 -7.41 -0.99 -24.48
CA ASP A 65 -8.82 -0.57 -24.48
C ASP A 65 -9.48 -0.72 -23.11
N ILE A 66 -9.11 -1.77 -22.37
CA ILE A 66 -9.61 -1.99 -21.01
C ILE A 66 -8.86 -1.09 -20.05
N VAL A 67 -7.55 -0.89 -20.20
CA VAL A 67 -6.78 0.03 -19.34
C VAL A 67 -7.37 1.44 -19.38
N ASP A 68 -7.79 1.91 -20.55
CA ASP A 68 -8.34 3.24 -20.77
C ASP A 68 -9.84 3.36 -20.40
N SER A 69 -10.51 2.24 -20.12
CA SER A 69 -11.90 2.21 -19.65
C SER A 69 -12.02 2.29 -18.13
N ASP A 70 -13.25 2.46 -17.62
CA ASP A 70 -13.53 2.36 -16.18
C ASP A 70 -13.78 0.91 -15.70
N GLU A 71 -13.88 -0.05 -16.63
CA GLU A 71 -14.25 -1.45 -16.32
C GLU A 71 -13.08 -2.24 -15.73
N PRO A 72 -13.24 -2.98 -14.61
CA PRO A 72 -12.15 -3.79 -14.06
C PRO A 72 -11.74 -4.92 -15.00
N PHE A 73 -10.52 -5.45 -14.84
CA PHE A 73 -10.15 -6.67 -15.55
C PHE A 73 -10.93 -7.87 -15.00
N SER A 74 -11.35 -8.77 -15.89
CA SER A 74 -11.83 -10.09 -15.45
C SER A 74 -10.73 -10.86 -14.71
N GLY A 75 -11.12 -11.84 -13.89
CA GLY A 75 -10.16 -12.70 -13.18
C GLY A 75 -9.19 -13.43 -14.13
N ALA A 76 -9.68 -13.88 -15.28
CA ALA A 76 -8.85 -14.53 -16.31
C ALA A 76 -7.82 -13.56 -16.91
N GLN A 77 -8.22 -12.32 -17.22
CA GLN A 77 -7.29 -11.30 -17.71
C GLN A 77 -6.26 -10.91 -16.65
N ALA A 78 -6.66 -10.78 -15.38
CA ALA A 78 -5.72 -10.48 -14.30
C ALA A 78 -4.67 -11.59 -14.15
N GLN A 79 -5.09 -12.85 -14.23
CA GLN A 79 -4.20 -14.01 -14.24
C GLN A 79 -3.21 -13.96 -15.41
N GLU A 80 -3.70 -13.73 -16.63
CA GLU A 80 -2.87 -13.62 -17.84
C GLU A 80 -1.84 -12.48 -17.71
N ILE A 81 -2.25 -11.34 -17.17
CA ILE A 81 -1.37 -10.19 -16.93
C ILE A 81 -0.27 -10.56 -15.93
N ILE A 82 -0.60 -11.27 -14.85
CA ILE A 82 0.36 -11.69 -13.81
C ILE A 82 1.42 -12.65 -14.40
N GLU A 83 0.98 -13.64 -15.16
CA GLU A 83 1.84 -14.67 -15.77
C GLU A 83 2.80 -14.05 -16.80
N ASN A 84 2.31 -13.10 -17.61
CA ASN A 84 3.12 -12.42 -18.62
C ASN A 84 3.88 -11.19 -18.09
N SER A 85 3.78 -10.88 -16.79
CA SER A 85 4.50 -9.77 -16.14
C SER A 85 5.46 -10.26 -15.05
N PRO A 86 6.44 -11.14 -15.35
CA PRO A 86 7.34 -11.68 -14.34
C PRO A 86 8.17 -10.57 -13.68
N GLN A 87 8.18 -10.56 -12.35
CA GLN A 87 8.93 -9.58 -11.57
C GLN A 87 10.35 -10.09 -11.28
N LYS A 88 11.36 -9.24 -11.48
CA LYS A 88 12.78 -9.62 -11.29
C LYS A 88 13.35 -9.21 -9.93
N HIS A 89 12.60 -8.44 -9.14
CA HIS A 89 13.06 -7.87 -7.88
C HIS A 89 13.10 -8.91 -6.75
N LYS A 90 14.07 -8.73 -5.85
CA LYS A 90 14.23 -9.51 -4.62
C LYS A 90 14.40 -8.54 -3.45
N GLU A 91 13.45 -8.54 -2.53
CA GLU A 91 13.52 -7.83 -1.27
C GLU A 91 13.86 -8.80 -0.12
N ALA A 92 14.44 -8.28 0.96
CA ALA A 92 14.77 -9.10 2.12
C ALA A 92 13.48 -9.58 2.81
N GLY A 93 13.41 -10.87 3.16
CA GLY A 93 12.23 -11.47 3.81
C GLY A 93 11.12 -11.95 2.87
N PHE A 94 11.22 -11.70 1.55
CA PHE A 94 10.21 -12.09 0.56
C PHE A 94 10.81 -12.90 -0.57
N GLU A 95 10.04 -13.82 -1.18
CA GLU A 95 10.50 -14.54 -2.37
C GLU A 95 10.71 -13.62 -3.58
N LYS A 96 11.57 -14.03 -4.51
CA LYS A 96 11.82 -13.25 -5.72
C LYS A 96 10.54 -13.26 -6.56
N GLY A 97 10.14 -12.11 -7.08
CA GLY A 97 8.94 -12.02 -7.92
C GLY A 97 7.86 -11.15 -7.29
N TRP A 98 6.63 -11.65 -7.29
CA TRP A 98 5.46 -10.91 -6.82
C TRP A 98 5.47 -10.64 -5.32
N ASP A 99 6.05 -11.54 -4.51
CA ASP A 99 6.26 -11.33 -3.07
C ASP A 99 7.13 -10.12 -2.78
N SER A 100 8.27 -10.01 -3.46
CA SER A 100 9.14 -8.83 -3.36
C SER A 100 8.48 -7.57 -3.92
N ARG A 101 7.62 -7.73 -4.93
CA ARG A 101 6.87 -6.61 -5.51
C ARG A 101 5.79 -6.10 -4.57
N PHE A 102 5.15 -7.00 -3.81
CA PHE A 102 4.24 -6.66 -2.73
C PHE A 102 4.94 -5.79 -1.68
N ASP A 103 6.13 -6.19 -1.21
CA ASP A 103 6.92 -5.35 -0.29
C ASP A 103 7.16 -3.96 -0.89
N THR A 104 7.58 -3.89 -2.15
CA THR A 104 7.81 -2.60 -2.83
C THR A 104 6.58 -1.68 -2.81
N PHE A 105 5.36 -2.23 -2.91
CA PHE A 105 4.12 -1.46 -2.89
C PHE A 105 3.78 -0.93 -1.50
N TYR A 106 3.98 -1.74 -0.46
CA TYR A 106 3.52 -1.41 0.89
C TYR A 106 4.60 -0.91 1.84
N LYS A 107 5.89 -1.01 1.47
CA LYS A 107 7.02 -0.60 2.30
C LYS A 107 6.89 0.81 2.84
N LEU A 108 6.51 1.77 1.99
CA LEU A 108 6.33 3.15 2.42
C LEU A 108 5.15 3.29 3.40
N SER A 109 4.04 2.61 3.14
CA SER A 109 2.87 2.61 4.02
C SER A 109 3.18 2.00 5.38
N MET A 110 4.04 0.96 5.41
CA MET A 110 4.53 0.34 6.64
C MET A 110 5.51 1.24 7.38
N GLU A 111 6.44 1.90 6.69
CA GLU A 111 7.37 2.87 7.28
C GLU A 111 6.65 4.06 7.93
N PHE A 112 5.52 4.49 7.35
CA PHE A 112 4.64 5.51 7.93
C PHE A 112 3.72 4.98 9.04
N GLY A 113 3.77 3.68 9.33
CA GLY A 113 2.99 3.04 10.37
C GLY A 113 1.51 2.90 10.03
N PHE A 114 1.11 2.95 8.75
CA PHE A 114 -0.28 2.77 8.36
C PHE A 114 -0.70 1.29 8.37
N CYS A 115 0.21 0.39 8.00
CA CYS A 115 0.00 -1.05 8.06
C CYS A 115 1.23 -1.76 8.61
N PHE A 116 1.04 -3.01 9.00
CA PHE A 116 2.10 -3.94 9.34
C PHE A 116 1.90 -5.23 8.57
N TYR A 117 3.00 -5.77 8.04
CA TYR A 117 3.02 -7.05 7.35
C TYR A 117 4.40 -7.69 7.51
N ALA A 118 4.44 -9.01 7.66
CA ALA A 118 5.65 -9.83 7.61
C ALA A 118 5.23 -11.26 7.24
N MET A 119 6.11 -12.02 6.57
CA MET A 119 5.79 -13.39 6.18
C MET A 119 5.49 -14.25 7.42
N ASN A 120 4.39 -15.02 7.35
CA ASN A 120 3.86 -15.84 8.43
C ASN A 120 3.34 -15.06 9.65
N GLU A 121 3.19 -13.74 9.55
CA GLU A 121 2.57 -12.90 10.56
C GLU A 121 1.20 -12.38 10.08
N PRO A 122 0.28 -12.01 11.00
CA PRO A 122 -0.97 -11.37 10.63
C PRO A 122 -0.74 -10.02 9.92
N LEU A 123 -1.45 -9.81 8.82
CA LEU A 123 -1.54 -8.49 8.19
C LEU A 123 -2.43 -7.57 9.04
N LEU A 124 -1.93 -6.39 9.39
CA LEU A 124 -2.65 -5.44 10.26
C LEU A 124 -2.71 -4.07 9.62
N ILE A 125 -3.85 -3.38 9.74
CA ILE A 125 -3.97 -1.97 9.43
C ILE A 125 -4.04 -1.23 10.77
N SER A 126 -3.19 -0.22 10.93
CA SER A 126 -3.18 0.60 12.15
C SER A 126 -4.46 1.42 12.25
N ASN A 127 -4.76 1.90 13.47
CA ASN A 127 -5.85 2.87 13.65
C ASN A 127 -5.68 4.12 12.76
N THR A 128 -4.44 4.60 12.58
CA THR A 128 -4.15 5.72 11.68
C THR A 128 -4.38 5.37 10.21
N GLY A 129 -4.09 4.13 9.80
CA GLY A 129 -4.39 3.61 8.46
C GLY A 129 -5.89 3.59 8.19
N HIS A 130 -6.69 3.11 9.14
CA HIS A 130 -8.15 3.14 9.06
C HIS A 130 -8.70 4.58 8.99
N LEU A 131 -8.18 5.50 9.82
CA LEU A 131 -8.55 6.92 9.76
C LEU A 131 -8.23 7.54 8.40
N LEU A 132 -7.07 7.23 7.82
CA LEU A 132 -6.67 7.72 6.50
C LEU A 132 -7.61 7.21 5.39
N ILE A 133 -8.02 5.94 5.47
CA ILE A 133 -9.00 5.37 4.54
C ILE A 133 -10.35 6.08 4.66
N ASN A 134 -10.84 6.28 5.88
CA ASN A 134 -12.14 6.89 6.15
C ASN A 134 -12.20 8.35 5.70
N ALA A 135 -11.15 9.13 5.96
CA ALA A 135 -11.08 10.55 5.62
C ALA A 135 -11.23 10.84 4.11
N LEU A 136 -10.88 9.89 3.24
CA LEU A 136 -11.08 10.04 1.78
C LEU A 136 -12.39 9.40 1.27
N ASN A 137 -13.08 8.61 2.08
CA ASN A 137 -14.38 8.04 1.75
C ASN A 137 -15.53 8.95 2.18
N GLU A 138 -15.34 9.73 3.23
CA GLU A 138 -16.28 10.77 3.63
C GLU A 138 -16.25 11.87 2.55
N ASN A 139 -17.36 12.04 1.82
CA ASN A 139 -17.62 13.32 1.16
C ASN A 139 -17.44 14.41 2.22
N PRO A 140 -16.78 15.54 1.93
CA PRO A 140 -16.66 16.63 2.89
C PRO A 140 -18.06 17.19 3.15
N SER A 141 -18.78 16.56 4.07
CA SER A 141 -19.88 17.20 4.74
C SER A 141 -19.26 18.41 5.42
N ASN A 142 -19.86 19.57 5.23
CA ASN A 142 -19.38 20.84 5.78
C ASN A 142 -19.53 20.88 7.33
N ALA A 143 -19.39 19.73 8.00
CA ALA A 143 -19.41 19.56 9.43
C ALA A 143 -18.00 19.77 9.96
N ARG A 144 -17.71 21.04 10.28
CA ARG A 144 -16.72 21.53 11.23
C ARG A 144 -15.66 20.50 11.60
N ILE A 145 -14.45 20.65 11.04
CA ILE A 145 -13.22 20.09 11.57
C ILE A 145 -13.29 20.20 13.10
N PRO A 146 -13.29 19.09 13.87
CA PRO A 146 -13.14 19.20 15.30
C PRO A 146 -11.74 19.76 15.51
N THR A 147 -11.66 21.06 15.79
CA THR A 147 -10.45 21.69 16.30
C THR A 147 -9.97 20.81 17.44
N MET A 148 -8.81 20.16 17.27
CA MET A 148 -8.10 19.58 18.38
C MET A 148 -7.93 20.71 19.40
N LYS A 149 -8.70 20.66 20.49
CA LYS A 149 -8.44 21.50 21.64
C LYS A 149 -7.05 21.10 22.11
N VAL A 150 -6.07 21.94 21.82
CA VAL A 150 -4.75 21.88 22.43
C VAL A 150 -4.99 21.93 23.93
N VAL A 151 -4.91 20.76 24.57
CA VAL A 151 -4.88 20.68 26.03
C VAL A 151 -3.55 21.28 26.43
N LYS A 152 -3.54 22.58 26.73
CA LYS A 152 -2.41 23.23 27.40
C LYS A 152 -2.31 22.61 28.79
N GLN A 153 -1.52 21.56 28.91
CA GLN A 153 -1.10 21.05 30.19
C GLN A 153 -0.16 22.10 30.79
N LYS A 154 -0.67 22.86 31.77
CA LYS A 154 0.12 23.77 32.59
C LYS A 154 1.19 22.94 33.30
N LEU A 155 2.44 23.03 32.85
CA LEU A 155 3.58 22.67 33.70
C LEU A 155 3.68 23.74 34.79
N GLN A 156 3.17 23.42 35.98
CA GLN A 156 3.55 24.12 37.21
C GLN A 156 4.91 23.55 37.63
N ILE A 157 5.98 24.28 37.30
CA ILE A 157 7.30 24.04 37.89
C ILE A 157 7.34 24.92 39.16
N PHE A 158 7.41 24.26 40.31
CA PHE A 158 7.82 24.87 41.57
C PHE A 158 9.31 25.19 41.49
N PHE A 159 9.69 26.45 41.67
CA PHE A 159 10.70 26.95 42.62
C PHE A 159 10.58 28.47 42.70
#